data_AF-A0A2V9YDU9-F1
#
_entry.id   AF-A0A2V9YDU9-F1
#
_cell.length_a   1.000
_cell.length_b   1.000
_cell.length_c   1.000
_cell.angle_alpha   90.00
_cell.angle_beta   90.00
_cell.angle_gamma   90.00
#
_symmetry.space_group_name_H-M   'P 1'
#
loop_
_entity.id
_entity.type
_entity.pdbx_description
1 polymer ?
#
loop_
_entity_poly.entity_id
_entity_poly.type
_entity_poly.pdbx_seq_one_letter_code
_entity_poly.pdbx_strand_id
1 'polypeptide(L)'
;HYDIGEIGEMHHNHAKNVLYVRAEVEEISRRLGTSTQEVAALLASAKKKMYAARLQRPTPYIDKTIYVGWNALCISAYFKAAEVLQIDLARRFALRSLDRILAQGWSKERGLSHVIAYADSAAANRPIAGVLEDYAYTAAACLDAYQATSDLRYFRFAQEICDAMIARFYDAEGGGFFDSEQPPAPLGALAARRKPFQDAPTPAADPAAAISLLRLHAYTNDASYLEKA
;
A
#
# COMPACT_ATOMS: atom_id res chain seq x y z
N HIS A 1 14.27 24.28 -20.05
CA HIS A 1 13.18 24.10 -21.03
C HIS A 1 12.05 23.38 -20.30
N TYR A 2 11.00 24.11 -19.94
CA TYR A 2 9.77 23.53 -19.42
C TYR A 2 8.75 23.64 -20.54
N ASP A 3 8.17 22.52 -20.94
CA ASP A 3 7.20 22.50 -22.02
C ASP A 3 5.77 22.65 -21.48
N ILE A 4 4.89 23.25 -22.27
CA ILE A 4 3.45 23.40 -21.98
C ILE A 4 2.72 22.75 -23.15
N GLY A 5 2.07 21.61 -22.88
CA GLY A 5 1.33 20.83 -23.89
C GLY A 5 0.68 19.59 -23.28
N GLU A 6 0.09 18.72 -24.12
CA GLU A 6 -0.70 17.54 -23.71
C GLU A 6 -0.07 16.72 -22.59
N ILE A 7 1.25 16.47 -22.66
CA ILE A 7 1.97 15.61 -21.71
C ILE A 7 1.91 16.14 -20.27
N GLY A 8 1.83 17.47 -20.09
CA GLY A 8 1.74 18.09 -18.77
C GLY A 8 0.33 18.60 -18.43
N GLU A 9 -0.67 18.43 -19.29
CA GLU A 9 -2.03 18.90 -18.99
C GLU A 9 -2.63 18.16 -17.79
N MET A 10 -3.30 18.90 -16.91
CA MET A 10 -4.03 18.29 -15.81
C MET A 10 -5.44 17.92 -16.25
N HIS A 11 -5.80 16.64 -16.17
CA HIS A 11 -7.14 16.12 -16.53
C HIS A 11 -8.32 16.83 -15.83
N HIS A 12 -8.09 17.37 -14.64
CA HIS A 12 -9.12 18.09 -13.87
C HIS A 12 -9.09 19.61 -14.09
N ASN A 13 -8.11 20.15 -14.81
CA ASN A 13 -8.00 21.56 -15.15
C ASN A 13 -7.03 21.79 -16.33
N HIS A 14 -7.57 21.82 -17.55
CA HIS A 14 -6.80 22.04 -18.79
C HIS A 14 -6.12 23.41 -18.87
N ALA A 15 -6.52 24.40 -18.05
CA ALA A 15 -5.82 25.68 -17.97
C ALA A 15 -4.52 25.61 -17.15
N LYS A 16 -4.19 24.44 -16.59
CA LYS A 16 -2.98 24.21 -15.80
C LYS A 16 -2.14 23.11 -16.42
N ASN A 17 -0.82 23.31 -16.35
CA ASN A 17 0.17 22.37 -16.88
C ASN A 17 1.24 22.07 -15.82
N VAL A 18 1.60 20.79 -15.68
CA VAL A 18 2.70 20.32 -14.84
C VAL A 18 3.99 20.50 -15.62
N LEU A 19 4.78 21.48 -15.19
CA LEU A 19 6.08 21.77 -15.81
C LEU A 19 7.06 20.61 -15.56
N TYR A 20 7.66 20.09 -16.62
CA TYR A 20 8.68 19.04 -16.58
C TYR A 20 9.87 19.38 -17.49
N VAL A 21 11.02 18.72 -17.25
CA VAL A 21 12.19 18.85 -18.13
C VAL A 21 12.05 17.80 -19.24
N ARG A 22 11.85 18.26 -20.48
CA ARG A 22 11.50 17.38 -21.63
C ARG A 22 12.68 16.65 -22.27
N ALA A 23 13.90 17.10 -22.03
CA ALA A 23 15.10 16.56 -22.69
C ALA A 23 16.31 16.65 -21.76
N GLU A 24 17.33 15.84 -22.05
CA GLU A 24 18.59 15.85 -21.32
C GLU A 24 19.36 17.17 -21.53
N VAL A 25 20.26 17.47 -20.59
CA VAL A 25 21.02 18.73 -20.55
C VAL A 25 21.81 18.95 -21.84
N GLU A 26 22.41 17.89 -22.39
CA GLU A 26 23.19 17.89 -23.63
C GLU A 26 22.34 18.25 -24.84
N GLU A 27 21.11 17.74 -24.89
CA GLU A 27 20.19 18.04 -25.98
C GLU A 27 19.70 19.48 -25.90
N ILE A 28 19.36 19.95 -24.70
CA ILE A 28 18.95 21.34 -24.48
C ILE A 28 20.09 22.29 -24.85
N SER A 29 21.33 21.95 -24.47
CA SER A 29 22.54 22.71 -24.81
C SER A 29 22.70 22.85 -26.32
N ARG A 30 22.58 21.75 -27.08
CA ARG A 30 22.62 21.78 -28.56
C ARG A 30 21.51 22.66 -29.16
N ARG A 31 20.28 22.54 -28.66
CA ARG A 31 19.13 23.30 -29.18
C ARG A 31 19.23 24.80 -28.91
N LEU A 32 19.80 25.18 -27.77
CA LEU A 32 19.91 26.59 -27.35
C LEU A 32 21.23 27.23 -27.80
N GLY A 33 22.20 26.45 -28.27
CA GLY A 33 23.53 26.95 -28.60
C GLY A 33 24.32 27.44 -27.38
N THR A 34 24.01 26.92 -26.18
CA THR A 34 24.66 27.31 -24.92
C THR A 34 25.43 26.15 -24.31
N SER A 35 26.26 26.41 -23.29
CA SER A 35 27.00 25.34 -22.60
C SER A 35 26.08 24.47 -21.75
N THR A 36 26.43 23.19 -21.56
CA THR A 36 25.72 22.28 -20.64
C THR A 36 25.72 22.80 -19.21
N GLN A 37 26.79 23.46 -18.78
CA GLN A 37 26.90 24.09 -17.46
C GLN A 37 25.88 25.22 -17.28
N GLU A 38 25.69 26.05 -18.30
CA GLU A 38 24.70 27.13 -18.29
C GLU A 38 23.27 26.57 -18.28
N VAL A 39 22.99 25.54 -19.08
CA VAL A 39 21.69 24.85 -19.06
C VAL A 39 21.41 24.27 -17.67
N ALA A 40 22.37 23.58 -17.06
CA ALA A 40 22.22 23.02 -15.72
C ALA A 40 21.95 24.12 -14.67
N ALA A 41 22.65 25.24 -14.75
CA ALA A 41 22.45 26.39 -13.86
C ALA A 41 21.04 27.01 -14.03
N LEU A 42 20.56 27.16 -15.27
CA LEU A 42 19.21 27.66 -15.55
C LEU A 42 18.13 26.71 -15.04
N LEU A 43 18.28 25.39 -15.25
CA LEU A 43 17.35 24.39 -14.73
C LEU A 43 17.30 24.40 -13.20
N ALA A 44 18.45 24.47 -12.53
CA ALA A 44 18.54 24.57 -11.08
C ALA A 44 17.86 25.85 -10.54
N SER A 45 18.13 26.99 -11.18
CA SER A 45 17.50 28.28 -10.86
C SER A 45 15.98 28.21 -11.01
N ALA A 46 15.48 27.63 -12.10
CA ALA A 46 14.05 27.47 -12.32
C ALA A 46 13.40 26.52 -11.30
N LYS A 47 14.02 25.36 -11.00
CA LYS A 47 13.53 24.45 -9.94
C LYS A 47 13.43 25.18 -8.60
N LYS A 48 14.44 25.97 -8.24
CA LYS A 48 14.42 26.77 -7.00
C LYS A 48 13.26 27.78 -6.97
N LYS A 49 13.05 28.54 -8.05
CA LYS A 49 11.95 29.52 -8.15
C LYS A 49 10.57 28.85 -8.10
N MET A 50 10.38 27.76 -8.83
CA MET A 50 9.12 27.00 -8.81
C MET A 50 8.85 26.36 -7.45
N TYR A 51 9.88 25.84 -6.77
CA TYR A 51 9.76 25.31 -5.43
C TYR A 51 9.36 26.40 -4.43
N ALA A 52 10.00 27.58 -4.49
CA ALA A 52 9.61 28.73 -3.67
C ALA A 52 8.15 29.16 -3.91
N ALA A 53 7.70 29.17 -5.17
CA ALA A 53 6.30 29.45 -5.51
C ALA A 53 5.34 28.35 -5.03
N ARG A 54 5.75 27.07 -5.06
CA ARG A 54 4.98 25.94 -4.52
C ARG A 54 4.79 26.06 -3.01
N LEU A 55 5.81 26.49 -2.27
CA LEU A 55 5.75 26.67 -0.81
C LEU A 55 4.76 27.76 -0.38
N GLN A 56 4.40 28.70 -1.25
CA GLN A 56 3.35 29.69 -0.98
C GLN A 56 1.93 29.11 -1.07
N ARG A 57 1.77 27.90 -1.62
CA ARG A 57 0.47 27.22 -1.70
C ARG A 57 0.23 26.44 -0.42
N PRO A 58 -1.02 26.37 0.07
CA PRO A 58 -1.33 25.50 1.19
C PRO A 58 -0.95 24.06 0.83
N THR A 59 -0.20 23.41 1.72
CA THR A 59 0.11 21.98 1.59
C THR A 59 -1.20 21.21 1.61
N PRO A 60 -1.44 20.28 0.67
CA PRO A 60 -2.61 19.40 0.74
C PRO A 60 -2.67 18.71 2.10
N TYR A 61 -3.88 18.49 2.60
CA TYR A 61 -4.06 17.73 3.83
C TYR A 61 -3.40 16.35 3.69
N ILE A 62 -2.61 15.99 4.71
CA ILE A 62 -1.98 14.66 4.81
C ILE A 62 -2.68 13.96 5.96
N ASP A 63 -3.44 12.92 5.64
CA ASP A 63 -3.90 11.99 6.66
C ASP A 63 -2.69 11.24 7.22
N LYS A 64 -2.53 11.28 8.54
CA LYS A 64 -1.45 10.62 9.27
C LYS A 64 -1.91 9.34 9.96
N THR A 65 -3.16 8.92 9.70
CA THR A 65 -3.73 7.68 10.21
C THR A 65 -3.01 6.48 9.61
N ILE A 66 -2.64 5.53 10.46
CA ILE A 66 -1.94 4.31 10.07
C ILE A 66 -2.96 3.18 9.95
N TYR A 67 -3.49 3.02 8.74
CA TYR A 67 -4.36 1.91 8.35
C TYR A 67 -3.54 0.64 8.13
N VAL A 68 -3.98 -0.48 8.68
CA VAL A 68 -3.23 -1.74 8.61
C VAL A 68 -3.12 -2.24 7.17
N GLY A 69 -4.24 -2.38 6.46
CA GLY A 69 -4.27 -2.83 5.06
C GLY A 69 -3.36 -2.01 4.16
N TRP A 70 -3.53 -0.69 4.11
CA TRP A 70 -2.72 0.17 3.22
C TRP A 70 -1.22 0.15 3.56
N ASN A 71 -0.87 0.08 4.83
CA ASN A 71 0.54 -0.04 5.21
C ASN A 71 1.08 -1.43 4.86
N ALA A 72 0.30 -2.50 5.00
CA ALA A 72 0.69 -3.84 4.58
C ALA A 72 0.92 -3.93 3.06
N LEU A 73 0.04 -3.33 2.25
CA LEU A 73 0.23 -3.24 0.79
C LEU A 73 1.50 -2.47 0.44
N CYS A 74 1.75 -1.35 1.13
CA CYS A 74 2.97 -0.58 0.98
C CYS A 74 4.22 -1.39 1.36
N ILE A 75 4.18 -2.13 2.46
CA ILE A 75 5.26 -3.02 2.91
C ILE A 75 5.60 -4.07 1.84
N SER A 76 4.60 -4.75 1.28
CA SER A 76 4.79 -5.70 0.17
C SER A 76 5.46 -5.04 -1.04
N ALA A 77 5.05 -3.82 -1.40
CA ALA A 77 5.69 -3.06 -2.48
C ALA A 77 7.15 -2.71 -2.15
N TYR A 78 7.49 -2.37 -0.89
CA TYR A 78 8.87 -2.15 -0.47
C TYR A 78 9.71 -3.42 -0.50
N PHE A 79 9.16 -4.59 -0.14
CA PHE A 79 9.86 -5.86 -0.33
C PHE A 79 10.15 -6.11 -1.81
N LYS A 80 9.16 -5.88 -2.69
CA LYS A 80 9.37 -6.05 -4.13
C LYS A 80 10.40 -5.09 -4.70
N ALA A 81 10.36 -3.83 -4.29
CA ALA A 81 11.34 -2.83 -4.69
C ALA A 81 12.75 -3.18 -4.19
N ALA A 82 12.87 -3.67 -2.95
CA ALA A 82 14.15 -4.09 -2.40
C ALA A 82 14.75 -5.27 -3.17
N GLU A 83 13.93 -6.24 -3.56
CA GLU A 83 14.33 -7.38 -4.37
C GLU A 83 14.77 -6.96 -5.77
N VAL A 84 13.93 -6.21 -6.50
CA VAL A 84 14.17 -5.89 -7.91
C VAL A 84 15.28 -4.84 -8.07
N LEU A 85 15.28 -3.80 -7.23
CA LEU A 85 16.20 -2.68 -7.33
C LEU A 85 17.44 -2.85 -6.44
N GLN A 86 17.53 -3.93 -5.66
CA GLN A 86 18.64 -4.22 -4.76
C GLN A 86 18.88 -3.12 -3.71
N ILE A 87 17.79 -2.53 -3.19
CA ILE A 87 17.83 -1.45 -2.20
C ILE A 87 17.63 -2.03 -0.80
N ASP A 88 18.71 -2.32 -0.09
CA ASP A 88 18.65 -2.87 1.27
C ASP A 88 17.88 -1.97 2.26
N LEU A 89 17.97 -0.65 2.11
CA LEU A 89 17.21 0.29 2.94
C LEU A 89 15.70 0.09 2.79
N ALA A 90 15.21 -0.27 1.60
CA ALA A 90 13.80 -0.55 1.36
C ALA A 90 13.36 -1.83 2.12
N ARG A 91 14.19 -2.88 2.12
CA ARG A 91 13.94 -4.10 2.90
C ARG A 91 13.89 -3.81 4.40
N ARG A 92 14.87 -3.06 4.93
CA ARG A 92 14.89 -2.68 6.36
C ARG A 92 13.69 -1.83 6.75
N PHE A 93 13.24 -0.94 5.86
CA PHE A 93 12.03 -0.16 6.08
C PHE A 93 10.79 -1.06 6.11
N ALA A 94 10.64 -1.98 5.17
CA ALA A 94 9.53 -2.93 5.11
C ALA A 94 9.42 -3.77 6.39
N LEU A 95 10.53 -4.36 6.83
CA LEU A 95 10.58 -5.18 8.05
C LEU A 95 10.17 -4.39 9.29
N ARG A 96 10.74 -3.21 9.50
CA ARG A 96 10.40 -2.36 10.66
C ARG A 96 8.94 -1.94 10.66
N SER A 97 8.38 -1.66 9.49
CA SER A 97 6.97 -1.28 9.34
C SER A 97 6.06 -2.48 9.62
N LEU A 98 6.40 -3.67 9.11
CA LEU A 98 5.65 -4.90 9.37
C LEU A 98 5.68 -5.28 10.85
N ASP A 99 6.86 -5.25 11.48
CA ASP A 99 7.01 -5.54 12.91
C ASP A 99 6.13 -4.63 13.76
N ARG A 100 5.99 -3.35 13.39
CA ARG A 100 5.09 -2.42 14.07
C ARG A 100 3.63 -2.80 13.89
N ILE A 101 3.21 -3.16 12.67
CA ILE A 101 1.83 -3.62 12.40
C ILE A 101 1.53 -4.87 13.24
N LEU A 102 2.43 -5.85 13.24
CA LEU A 102 2.24 -7.09 14.01
C LEU A 102 2.22 -6.82 15.52
N ALA A 103 3.10 -5.95 16.03
CA ALA A 103 3.16 -5.66 17.46
C ALA A 103 1.97 -4.84 18.00
N GLN A 104 1.38 -3.97 17.17
CA GLN A 104 0.35 -3.02 17.63
C GLN A 104 -1.05 -3.36 17.09
N GLY A 105 -1.13 -4.03 15.95
CA GLY A 105 -2.37 -4.31 15.23
C GLY A 105 -2.87 -5.74 15.36
N TRP A 106 -2.01 -6.71 15.69
CA TRP A 106 -2.39 -8.14 15.77
C TRP A 106 -2.54 -8.64 17.22
N SER A 107 -3.59 -9.42 17.48
CA SER A 107 -3.76 -10.22 18.70
C SER A 107 -4.57 -11.47 18.34
N LYS A 108 -4.22 -12.62 18.92
CA LYS A 108 -4.95 -13.88 18.66
C LYS A 108 -6.40 -13.82 19.13
N GLU A 109 -6.64 -13.11 20.22
CA GLU A 109 -7.95 -12.98 20.85
C GLU A 109 -8.84 -12.00 20.07
N ARG A 110 -8.29 -10.88 19.59
CA ARG A 110 -9.06 -9.80 18.96
C ARG A 110 -9.04 -9.83 17.43
N GLY A 111 -8.02 -10.43 16.83
CA GLY A 111 -7.73 -10.33 15.42
C GLY A 111 -6.91 -9.10 15.06
N LEU A 112 -6.90 -8.72 13.77
CA LEU A 112 -6.29 -7.47 13.33
C LEU A 112 -7.16 -6.27 13.68
N SER A 113 -6.51 -5.14 13.96
CA SER A 113 -7.14 -3.82 14.01
C SER A 113 -7.12 -3.19 12.62
N HIS A 114 -8.12 -2.39 12.28
CA HIS A 114 -8.11 -1.61 11.04
C HIS A 114 -7.12 -0.43 11.09
N VAL A 115 -6.91 0.13 12.29
CA VAL A 115 -6.06 1.31 12.54
C VAL A 115 -5.19 1.06 13.77
N ILE A 116 -3.89 1.37 13.68
CA ILE A 116 -2.95 1.28 14.81
C ILE A 116 -2.52 2.64 15.36
N ALA A 117 -2.76 3.73 14.62
CA ALA A 117 -2.56 5.10 15.10
C ALA A 117 -3.44 6.07 14.31
N TYR A 118 -4.07 7.01 15.01
CA TYR A 118 -4.89 8.05 14.39
C TYR A 118 -4.09 9.35 14.20
N ALA A 119 -4.41 10.10 13.14
CA ALA A 119 -3.87 11.44 12.94
C ALA A 119 -4.28 12.42 14.06
N ASP A 120 -5.51 12.25 14.56
CA ASP A 120 -6.07 13.03 15.67
C ASP A 120 -5.95 12.23 16.97
N SER A 121 -5.26 12.80 17.96
CA SER A 121 -5.12 12.19 19.29
C SER A 121 -6.45 12.11 20.05
N ALA A 122 -7.46 12.90 19.70
CA ALA A 122 -8.80 12.80 20.27
C ALA A 122 -9.58 11.58 19.75
N ALA A 123 -9.26 11.09 18.55
CA ALA A 123 -9.81 9.85 17.99
C ALA A 123 -9.11 8.58 18.51
N ALA A 124 -8.02 8.73 19.27
CA ALA A 124 -7.03 7.69 19.55
C ALA A 124 -7.50 6.48 20.40
N ASN A 125 -8.77 6.39 20.79
CA ASN A 125 -9.21 5.45 21.82
C ASN A 125 -10.29 4.46 21.40
N ARG A 126 -10.66 4.40 20.12
CA ARG A 126 -11.61 3.37 19.65
C ARG A 126 -10.90 2.28 18.84
N PRO A 127 -10.73 1.06 19.37
CA PRO A 127 -10.30 -0.06 18.55
C PRO A 127 -11.36 -0.32 17.47
N ILE A 128 -10.92 -0.34 16.22
CA ILE A 128 -11.75 -0.70 15.07
C ILE A 128 -11.28 -2.09 14.62
N ALA A 129 -12.20 -3.05 14.61
CA ALA A 129 -11.91 -4.40 14.12
C ALA A 129 -11.47 -4.34 12.65
N GLY A 130 -10.47 -5.14 12.30
CA GLY A 130 -9.96 -5.24 10.94
C GLY A 130 -11.00 -5.81 9.99
N VAL A 131 -10.93 -5.38 8.75
CA VAL A 131 -11.72 -5.89 7.63
C VAL A 131 -10.89 -6.86 6.79
N LEU A 132 -11.50 -7.57 5.84
CA LEU A 132 -10.81 -8.56 5.01
C LEU A 132 -9.48 -8.06 4.43
N GLU A 133 -9.47 -6.82 3.95
CA GLU A 133 -8.29 -6.15 3.41
C GLU A 133 -7.10 -6.14 4.40
N ASP A 134 -7.34 -5.85 5.68
CA ASP A 134 -6.29 -5.80 6.69
C ASP A 134 -5.62 -7.18 6.83
N TYR A 135 -6.41 -8.25 6.79
CA TYR A 135 -5.92 -9.62 6.90
C TYR A 135 -5.21 -10.08 5.63
N ALA A 136 -5.85 -9.94 4.47
CA ALA A 136 -5.32 -10.40 3.20
C ALA A 136 -3.95 -9.76 2.90
N TYR A 137 -3.85 -8.43 3.05
CA TYR A 137 -2.59 -7.74 2.76
C TYR A 137 -1.53 -7.97 3.81
N THR A 138 -1.90 -8.09 5.10
CA THR A 138 -0.90 -8.38 6.15
C THR A 138 -0.36 -9.80 6.02
N ALA A 139 -1.20 -10.78 5.66
CA ALA A 139 -0.74 -12.14 5.36
C ALA A 139 0.23 -12.16 4.17
N ALA A 140 -0.11 -11.47 3.08
CA ALA A 140 0.78 -11.32 1.93
C ALA A 140 2.12 -10.70 2.32
N ALA A 141 2.11 -9.60 3.08
CA ALA A 141 3.32 -8.93 3.56
C ALA A 141 4.17 -9.81 4.49
N CYS A 142 3.54 -10.65 5.32
CA CYS A 142 4.25 -11.64 6.15
C CYS A 142 4.93 -12.72 5.30
N LEU A 143 4.27 -13.20 4.25
CA LEU A 143 4.88 -14.16 3.33
C LEU A 143 6.02 -13.53 2.53
N ASP A 144 5.90 -12.25 2.14
CA ASP A 144 6.96 -11.50 1.46
C ASP A 144 8.17 -11.31 2.39
N ALA A 145 7.93 -10.98 3.66
CA ALA A 145 8.98 -10.89 4.68
C ALA A 145 9.68 -12.23 4.90
N TYR A 146 8.91 -13.33 4.97
CA TYR A 146 9.47 -14.68 5.06
C TYR A 146 10.36 -15.00 3.85
N GLN A 147 9.90 -14.72 2.61
CA GLN A 147 10.71 -14.93 1.41
C GLN A 147 11.99 -14.09 1.41
N ALA A 148 11.91 -12.83 1.87
CA ALA A 148 13.05 -11.92 1.88
C ALA A 148 14.09 -12.23 2.97
N THR A 149 13.72 -12.96 4.03
CA THR A 149 14.55 -13.13 5.23
C THR A 149 14.78 -14.58 5.66
N SER A 150 13.95 -15.51 5.22
CA SER A 150 13.83 -16.88 5.75
C SER A 150 13.51 -16.95 7.25
N ASP A 151 13.05 -15.85 7.86
CA ASP A 151 12.65 -15.85 9.26
C ASP A 151 11.25 -16.46 9.43
N LEU A 152 11.22 -17.67 10.01
CA LEU A 152 10.00 -18.44 10.23
C LEU A 152 8.98 -17.73 11.13
N ARG A 153 9.34 -16.67 11.86
CA ARG A 153 8.37 -15.86 12.63
C ARG A 153 7.31 -15.26 11.70
N TYR A 154 7.72 -14.71 10.56
CA TYR A 154 6.78 -14.11 9.61
C TYR A 154 5.89 -15.17 8.94
N PHE A 155 6.44 -16.35 8.65
CA PHE A 155 5.65 -17.46 8.14
C PHE A 155 4.55 -17.89 9.14
N ARG A 156 4.90 -18.00 10.42
CA ARG A 156 3.91 -18.31 11.47
C ARG A 156 2.84 -17.22 11.59
N PHE A 157 3.21 -15.95 11.52
CA PHE A 157 2.23 -14.87 11.49
C PHE A 157 1.32 -14.94 10.27
N ALA A 158 1.86 -15.25 9.07
CA ALA A 158 1.05 -15.43 7.88
C ALA A 158 0.01 -16.54 8.06
N GLN A 159 0.41 -17.69 8.61
CA GLN A 159 -0.52 -18.79 8.92
C GLN A 159 -1.59 -18.35 9.93
N GLU A 160 -1.20 -17.79 11.07
CA GLU A 160 -2.14 -17.34 12.10
C GLU A 160 -3.15 -16.31 11.58
N ILE A 161 -2.70 -15.37 10.75
CA ILE A 161 -3.55 -14.34 10.16
C ILE A 161 -4.46 -14.94 9.09
N CYS A 162 -3.98 -15.84 8.24
CA CYS A 162 -4.81 -16.53 7.25
C CYS A 162 -5.87 -17.43 7.89
N ASP A 163 -5.52 -18.16 8.95
CA ASP A 163 -6.46 -19.01 9.68
C ASP A 163 -7.57 -18.15 10.31
N ALA A 164 -7.21 -17.01 10.91
CA ALA A 164 -8.19 -16.06 11.43
C ALA A 164 -9.03 -15.43 10.31
N MET A 165 -8.43 -15.11 9.16
CA MET A 165 -9.11 -14.57 7.99
C MET A 165 -10.17 -15.56 7.48
N ILE A 166 -9.82 -16.83 7.35
CA ILE A 166 -10.74 -17.91 6.99
C ILE A 166 -11.89 -17.99 8.00
N ALA A 167 -11.57 -18.05 9.29
CA ALA A 167 -12.59 -18.19 10.34
C ALA A 167 -13.59 -17.02 10.39
N ARG A 168 -13.17 -15.81 10.01
CA ARG A 168 -13.95 -14.57 10.16
C ARG A 168 -14.69 -14.15 8.90
N PHE A 169 -14.12 -14.41 7.73
CA PHE A 169 -14.59 -13.82 6.46
C PHE A 169 -15.01 -14.84 5.40
N TYR A 170 -14.56 -16.09 5.47
CA TYR A 170 -14.86 -17.08 4.45
C TYR A 170 -16.35 -17.42 4.40
N ASP A 171 -16.89 -17.50 3.19
CA ASP A 171 -18.25 -17.95 2.93
C ASP A 171 -18.26 -19.46 2.64
N ALA A 172 -18.64 -20.26 3.64
CA ALA A 172 -18.70 -21.72 3.50
C ALA A 172 -19.79 -22.21 2.52
N GLU A 173 -20.81 -21.39 2.24
CA GLU A 173 -21.91 -21.75 1.33
C GLU A 173 -21.60 -21.31 -0.11
N GLY A 174 -21.15 -20.07 -0.27
CA GLY A 174 -20.95 -19.43 -1.57
C GLY A 174 -19.50 -19.27 -2.02
N GLY A 175 -18.52 -19.72 -1.25
CA GLY A 175 -17.08 -19.56 -1.50
C GLY A 175 -16.58 -18.12 -1.44
N GLY A 176 -15.26 -17.91 -1.46
CA GLY A 176 -14.67 -16.57 -1.34
C GLY A 176 -14.86 -15.94 0.04
N PHE A 177 -14.58 -14.64 0.14
CA PHE A 177 -14.45 -13.91 1.39
C PHE A 177 -15.28 -12.63 1.38
N PHE A 178 -16.06 -12.46 2.45
CA PHE A 178 -16.75 -11.20 2.69
C PHE A 178 -15.81 -10.11 3.22
N ASP A 179 -16.07 -8.86 2.85
CA ASP A 179 -15.31 -7.68 3.25
C ASP A 179 -15.31 -7.41 4.76
N SER A 180 -16.33 -7.87 5.48
CA SER A 180 -16.57 -7.60 6.90
C SER A 180 -17.01 -8.85 7.66
N GLU A 181 -16.85 -8.87 8.99
CA GLU A 181 -17.23 -9.99 9.86
C GLU A 181 -18.76 -10.11 10.04
N GLN A 182 -19.22 -11.23 10.61
CA GLN A 182 -20.59 -11.38 11.11
C GLN A 182 -20.69 -11.16 12.63
N PRO A 183 -21.78 -10.55 13.13
CA PRO A 183 -22.78 -9.81 12.36
C PRO A 183 -22.19 -8.49 11.82
N PRO A 184 -22.68 -8.00 10.67
CA PRO A 184 -22.18 -6.76 10.09
C PRO A 184 -22.43 -5.58 11.03
N ALA A 185 -21.60 -4.54 10.92
CA ALA A 185 -21.79 -3.32 11.70
C ALA A 185 -23.22 -2.75 11.45
N PRO A 186 -23.96 -2.35 12.50
CA PRO A 186 -25.36 -1.93 12.38
C PRO A 186 -25.49 -0.51 11.82
N LEU A 187 -25.00 -0.27 10.60
CA LEU A 187 -24.94 1.05 9.95
C LEU A 187 -25.51 0.99 8.52
N GLY A 188 -26.84 0.91 8.41
CA GLY A 188 -27.57 1.16 7.16
C GLY A 188 -27.08 0.29 5.99
N ALA A 189 -26.74 0.91 4.85
CA ALA A 189 -26.27 0.20 3.66
C ALA A 189 -24.95 -0.59 3.85
N LEU A 190 -24.20 -0.32 4.92
CA LEU A 190 -23.00 -1.09 5.32
C LEU A 190 -23.35 -2.38 6.08
N ALA A 191 -24.64 -2.66 6.31
CA ALA A 191 -25.08 -3.93 6.86
C ALA A 191 -24.97 -5.08 5.84
N ALA A 192 -24.97 -4.78 4.53
CA ALA A 192 -24.82 -5.80 3.50
C ALA A 192 -23.33 -6.06 3.24
N ARG A 193 -22.87 -7.24 3.66
CA ARG A 193 -21.51 -7.74 3.38
C ARG A 193 -21.33 -7.97 1.88
N ARG A 194 -20.16 -7.65 1.35
CA ARG A 194 -19.83 -7.84 -0.08
C ARG A 194 -18.60 -8.70 -0.23
N LYS A 195 -18.45 -9.35 -1.39
CA LYS A 195 -17.21 -10.03 -1.78
C LYS A 195 -16.45 -9.12 -2.75
N PRO A 196 -15.36 -8.47 -2.32
CA PRO A 196 -14.66 -7.49 -3.14
C PRO A 196 -13.82 -8.22 -4.19
N PHE A 197 -14.33 -8.35 -5.42
CA PHE A 197 -13.63 -8.98 -6.55
C PHE A 197 -12.97 -7.99 -7.53
N GLN A 198 -13.41 -6.73 -7.51
CA GLN A 198 -12.94 -5.73 -8.46
C GLN A 198 -11.88 -4.83 -7.83
N ASP A 199 -10.75 -4.69 -8.49
CA ASP A 199 -9.71 -3.73 -8.14
C ASP A 199 -10.25 -2.31 -8.31
N ALA A 200 -10.30 -1.53 -7.22
CA ALA A 200 -10.71 -0.13 -7.24
C ALA A 200 -10.48 0.58 -5.89
N PRO A 201 -9.50 1.49 -5.76
CA PRO A 201 -8.30 1.71 -6.58
C PRO A 201 -7.13 0.78 -6.18
N THR A 202 -7.26 0.05 -5.07
CA THR A 202 -6.33 -0.96 -4.59
C THR A 202 -6.71 -2.34 -5.15
N PRO A 203 -5.81 -3.34 -5.11
CA PRO A 203 -6.15 -4.72 -5.41
C PRO A 203 -7.37 -5.18 -4.61
N ALA A 204 -8.17 -6.05 -5.17
CA ALA A 204 -9.33 -6.62 -4.51
C ALA A 204 -8.89 -7.57 -3.36
N ALA A 205 -9.48 -7.41 -2.18
CA ALA A 205 -9.06 -8.16 -0.99
C ALA A 205 -9.37 -9.66 -1.06
N ASP A 206 -10.43 -10.07 -1.78
CA ASP A 206 -10.79 -11.49 -1.95
C ASP A 206 -9.76 -12.24 -2.82
N PRO A 207 -9.42 -11.78 -4.04
CA PRO A 207 -8.29 -12.35 -4.79
C PRO A 207 -6.95 -12.29 -4.03
N ALA A 208 -6.68 -11.24 -3.25
CA ALA A 208 -5.46 -11.15 -2.46
C ALA A 208 -5.41 -12.21 -1.34
N ALA A 209 -6.56 -12.52 -0.74
CA ALA A 209 -6.70 -13.63 0.20
C ALA A 209 -6.40 -14.97 -0.49
N ALA A 210 -7.03 -15.23 -1.64
CA ALA A 210 -6.79 -16.44 -2.44
C ALA A 210 -5.30 -16.63 -2.79
N ILE A 211 -4.61 -15.57 -3.25
CA ILE A 211 -3.17 -15.62 -3.54
C ILE A 211 -2.35 -15.99 -2.29
N SER A 212 -2.69 -15.42 -1.13
CA SER A 212 -2.00 -15.73 0.13
C SER A 212 -2.20 -17.18 0.57
N LEU A 213 -3.42 -17.71 0.38
CA LEU A 213 -3.74 -19.11 0.67
C LEU A 213 -3.05 -20.09 -0.29
N LEU A 214 -2.97 -19.77 -1.59
CA LEU A 214 -2.21 -20.57 -2.56
C LEU A 214 -0.72 -20.61 -2.20
N ARG A 215 -0.16 -19.48 -1.76
CA ARG A 215 1.23 -19.43 -1.29
C ARG A 215 1.43 -20.27 -0.03
N LEU A 216 0.51 -20.21 0.94
CA LEU A 216 0.57 -21.06 2.13
C LEU A 216 0.48 -22.53 1.77
N HIS A 217 -0.47 -22.92 0.92
CA HIS A 217 -0.58 -24.29 0.41
C HIS A 217 0.73 -24.76 -0.23
N ALA A 218 1.37 -23.93 -1.05
CA ALA A 218 2.65 -24.28 -1.68
C ALA A 218 3.78 -24.55 -0.66
N TYR A 219 3.75 -23.92 0.52
CA TYR A 219 4.73 -24.13 1.58
C TYR A 219 4.38 -25.30 2.52
N THR A 220 3.10 -25.48 2.85
CA THR A 220 2.66 -26.45 3.87
C THR A 220 2.17 -27.76 3.29
N ASN A 221 1.80 -27.79 2.00
CA ASN A 221 1.05 -28.85 1.35
C ASN A 221 -0.31 -29.15 2.05
N ASP A 222 -0.85 -28.18 2.79
CA ASP A 222 -2.16 -28.31 3.43
C ASP A 222 -3.27 -28.02 2.41
N ALA A 223 -4.08 -29.03 2.09
CA ALA A 223 -5.16 -28.92 1.12
C ALA A 223 -6.27 -27.95 1.55
N SER A 224 -6.42 -27.70 2.86
CA SER A 224 -7.48 -26.83 3.38
C SER A 224 -7.30 -25.37 2.96
N TYR A 225 -6.07 -24.93 2.67
CA TYR A 225 -5.79 -23.62 2.09
C TYR A 225 -6.12 -23.58 0.59
N LEU A 226 -5.80 -24.64 -0.14
CA LEU A 226 -6.11 -24.74 -1.57
C LEU A 226 -7.62 -24.76 -1.83
N GLU A 227 -8.39 -25.47 -1.00
CA GLU A 227 -9.85 -25.55 -1.12
C GLU A 227 -10.56 -24.20 -0.89
N LYS A 228 -9.92 -23.28 -0.17
CA LYS A 228 -10.49 -21.96 0.19
C LYS A 228 -9.94 -20.81 -0.66
N ALA A 229 -8.92 -21.09 -1.47
CA ALA A 229 -8.36 -20.13 -2.42
C ALA A 229 -9.19 -20.09 -3.71
#